data_AF-A0A0K8JEZ2-F1
#
_entry.id   AF-A0A0K8JEZ2-F1
#
_cell.length_a   1.000
_cell.length_b   1.000
_cell.length_c   1.000
_cell.angle_alpha   90.00
_cell.angle_beta   90.00
_cell.angle_gamma   90.00
#
_symmetry.space_group_name_H-M   'P 1'
#
loop_
_entity.id
_entity.type
_entity.pdbx_description
1 polymer ?
#
loop_
_entity_poly.entity_id
_entity_poly.type
_entity_poly.pdbx_seq_one_letter_code
_entity_poly.pdbx_strand_id
1 'polypeptide(L)'
;MIAVQMVDENQILQAYEKLVHYAIHKFYPYRNGVEYEDLFQIGSIALLEAYRAYKPDRGASFSTWAILNIKTAMFKTIRKNKALKRKGCVLSLDAVRNGTEFRLIDAIDDERAIQDFEEVLLKICLEEGSYIMPTKPIRKQVPIAPAAPVHTSIDLSSFIVFNASNAAVNSRDTVAIGVTKTGKVTLSAAIGARYQAGETLEVLINKTANIIVVRQSENGIKCRTNGKNTIGRILSCRALTNYIGGKKIDLPIRFRAEWDDSVQGFVGKR
;
A
#
# COMPACT_ATOMS: atom_id res chain seq x y z
N MET A 1 48.69 -14.00 -10.77
CA MET A 1 47.67 -13.63 -11.77
C MET A 1 46.48 -14.56 -11.56
N ILE A 2 45.38 -14.07 -10.98
CA ILE A 2 44.16 -14.87 -10.82
C ILE A 2 43.35 -14.67 -12.11
N ALA A 3 43.16 -15.75 -12.86
CA ALA A 3 42.33 -15.77 -14.05
C ALA A 3 40.88 -15.47 -13.64
N VAL A 4 40.41 -14.24 -13.93
CA VAL A 4 38.99 -13.91 -13.91
C VAL A 4 38.38 -14.67 -15.09
N GLN A 5 37.58 -15.69 -14.81
CA GLN A 5 36.83 -16.39 -15.84
C GLN A 5 35.95 -15.36 -16.56
N MET A 6 36.27 -15.11 -17.83
CA MET A 6 35.46 -14.31 -18.75
C MET A 6 34.20 -15.12 -19.07
N VAL A 7 33.20 -15.06 -18.21
CA VAL A 7 31.85 -15.47 -18.61
C VAL A 7 31.42 -14.47 -19.68
N ASP A 8 31.11 -14.96 -20.87
CA ASP A 8 30.68 -14.12 -21.98
C ASP A 8 29.39 -13.38 -21.57
N GLU A 9 29.36 -12.07 -21.77
CA GLU A 9 28.21 -11.23 -21.42
C GLU A 9 26.93 -11.74 -22.11
N ASN A 10 27.07 -12.35 -23.29
CA ASN A 10 25.96 -12.99 -23.99
C ASN A 10 25.39 -14.21 -23.24
N GLN A 11 26.23 -14.99 -22.57
CA GLN A 11 25.78 -16.15 -21.78
C GLN A 11 25.00 -15.70 -20.54
N ILE A 12 25.44 -14.62 -19.88
CA ILE A 12 24.70 -14.01 -18.78
C ILE A 12 23.36 -13.47 -19.27
N LEU A 13 23.35 -12.80 -20.43
CA LEU A 13 22.13 -12.26 -21.00
C LEU A 13 21.11 -13.36 -21.27
N GLN A 14 21.52 -14.45 -21.93
CA GLN A 14 20.65 -15.59 -22.25
C GLN A 14 20.12 -16.26 -20.97
N ALA A 15 20.99 -16.49 -19.98
CA ALA A 15 20.61 -17.18 -18.75
C ALA A 15 19.59 -16.39 -17.90
N TYR A 16 19.61 -15.06 -17.96
CA TYR A 16 18.71 -14.20 -17.18
C TYR A 16 17.75 -13.39 -18.06
N GLU A 17 17.57 -13.74 -19.33
CA GLU A 17 16.65 -13.07 -20.27
C GLU A 17 15.21 -13.07 -19.75
N LYS A 18 14.74 -14.23 -19.25
CA LYS A 18 13.43 -14.39 -18.61
C LYS A 18 13.24 -13.44 -17.42
N LEU A 19 14.32 -13.11 -16.72
CA LEU A 19 14.30 -12.16 -15.60
C LEU A 19 14.01 -10.73 -16.08
N VAL A 20 14.54 -10.35 -17.25
CA VAL A 20 14.29 -9.05 -17.88
C VAL A 20 12.83 -8.95 -18.32
N HIS A 21 12.31 -9.97 -19.00
CA HIS A 21 10.88 -10.02 -19.37
C HIS A 21 9.97 -9.94 -18.16
N TYR A 22 10.27 -10.71 -17.11
CA TYR A 22 9.52 -10.66 -15.86
C TYR A 22 9.51 -9.25 -15.24
N ALA A 23 10.69 -8.62 -15.13
CA ALA A 23 10.80 -7.27 -14.58
C ALA A 23 10.00 -6.26 -15.41
N ILE A 24 10.04 -6.37 -16.74
CA ILE A 24 9.25 -5.50 -17.63
C ILE A 24 7.76 -5.71 -17.39
N HIS A 25 7.25 -6.94 -17.50
CA HIS A 25 5.82 -7.19 -17.27
C HIS A 25 5.33 -6.77 -15.88
N LYS A 26 6.19 -6.88 -14.86
CA LYS A 26 5.88 -6.52 -13.48
C LYS A 26 5.85 -5.02 -13.23
N PHE A 27 6.82 -4.28 -13.76
CA PHE A 27 6.98 -2.83 -13.50
C PHE A 27 6.44 -1.95 -14.63
N TYR A 28 6.09 -2.54 -15.78
CA TYR A 28 5.47 -1.91 -16.92
C TYR A 28 4.05 -2.43 -17.24
N PRO A 29 3.13 -2.61 -16.27
CA PRO A 29 1.74 -2.94 -16.60
C PRO A 29 0.98 -1.77 -17.25
N TYR A 30 1.55 -0.55 -17.23
CA TYR A 30 0.93 0.67 -17.77
C TYR A 30 1.76 1.26 -18.90
N ARG A 31 1.10 1.47 -20.05
CA ARG A 31 1.68 1.92 -21.33
C ARG A 31 2.26 3.33 -21.23
N ASN A 32 3.50 3.46 -20.76
CA ASN A 32 4.22 4.74 -20.69
C ASN A 32 4.87 5.13 -22.03
N GLY A 33 4.21 4.94 -23.17
CA GLY A 33 4.67 5.42 -24.48
C GLY A 33 6.15 5.15 -24.82
N VAL A 34 6.73 4.09 -24.24
CA VAL A 34 8.04 3.51 -24.55
C VAL A 34 7.76 2.10 -25.04
N GLU A 35 8.40 1.69 -26.13
CA GLU A 35 8.14 0.38 -26.71
C GLU A 35 8.70 -0.74 -25.82
N TYR A 36 8.10 -1.91 -25.92
CA TYR A 36 8.55 -3.08 -25.15
C TYR A 36 10.00 -3.44 -25.48
N GLU A 37 10.37 -3.38 -26.75
CA GLU A 37 11.72 -3.64 -27.23
C GLU A 37 12.75 -2.67 -26.64
N ASP A 38 12.41 -1.37 -26.54
CA ASP A 38 13.27 -0.38 -25.90
C ASP A 38 13.51 -0.72 -24.42
N LEU A 39 12.47 -1.14 -23.70
CA LEU A 39 12.57 -1.55 -22.30
C LEU A 39 13.37 -2.84 -22.13
N PHE A 40 13.23 -3.77 -23.07
CA PHE A 40 14.01 -5.00 -23.10
C PHE A 40 15.49 -4.70 -23.29
N GLN A 41 15.85 -3.81 -24.21
CA GLN A 41 17.23 -3.37 -24.40
C GLN A 41 17.78 -2.64 -23.16
N ILE A 42 17.01 -1.72 -22.57
CA ILE A 42 17.41 -1.02 -21.34
C ILE A 42 17.60 -2.00 -20.18
N GLY A 43 16.68 -2.95 -20.03
CA GLY A 43 16.74 -3.98 -18.99
C GLY A 43 17.93 -4.92 -19.19
N SER A 44 18.22 -5.29 -20.44
CA SER A 44 19.38 -6.08 -20.85
C SER A 44 20.70 -5.40 -20.49
N ILE A 45 20.84 -4.10 -20.77
CA ILE A 45 22.03 -3.31 -20.38
C ILE A 45 22.14 -3.24 -18.86
N ALA A 46 21.04 -2.97 -18.16
CA ALA A 46 21.03 -2.87 -16.70
C ALA A 46 21.36 -4.20 -16.01
N LEU A 47 20.98 -5.34 -16.60
CA LEU A 47 21.35 -6.67 -16.15
C LEU A 47 22.86 -6.88 -16.22
N LEU A 48 23.51 -6.48 -17.33
CA LEU A 48 24.96 -6.57 -17.49
C LEU A 48 25.71 -5.62 -16.55
N GLU A 49 25.21 -4.40 -16.34
CA GLU A 49 25.75 -3.49 -15.34
C GLU A 49 25.61 -4.08 -13.92
N ALA A 50 24.46 -4.69 -13.62
CA ALA A 50 24.23 -5.37 -12.35
C ALA A 50 25.18 -6.56 -12.16
N TYR A 51 25.46 -7.31 -13.21
CA TYR A 51 26.45 -8.40 -13.24
C TYR A 51 27.84 -7.89 -12.86
N ARG A 52 28.32 -6.83 -13.54
CA ARG A 52 29.64 -6.23 -13.28
C ARG A 52 29.77 -5.65 -11.87
N ALA A 53 28.67 -5.15 -11.30
CA ALA A 53 28.64 -4.53 -9.97
C ALA A 53 28.25 -5.48 -8.82
N TYR A 54 27.85 -6.72 -9.12
CA TYR A 54 27.35 -7.65 -8.11
C TYR A 54 28.46 -8.11 -7.18
N LYS A 55 28.18 -8.06 -5.88
CA LYS A 55 29.09 -8.57 -4.85
C LYS A 55 28.38 -9.62 -4.00
N PRO A 56 28.81 -10.90 -4.04
CA PRO A 56 28.14 -12.00 -3.34
C PRO A 56 28.33 -11.96 -1.82
N ASP A 57 29.27 -11.18 -1.32
CA ASP A 57 29.54 -10.96 0.11
C ASP A 57 28.37 -10.28 0.84
N ARG A 58 27.59 -9.44 0.12
CA ARG A 58 26.46 -8.65 0.64
C ARG A 58 25.16 -9.44 0.90
N GLY A 59 25.12 -10.73 0.61
CA GLY A 59 24.07 -11.65 1.09
C GLY A 59 22.73 -11.62 0.34
N ALA A 60 22.57 -10.80 -0.70
CA ALA A 60 21.43 -10.88 -1.63
C ALA A 60 21.78 -11.76 -2.82
N SER A 61 20.81 -12.51 -3.36
CA SER A 61 21.01 -13.27 -4.59
C SER A 61 21.19 -12.34 -5.80
N PHE A 62 21.90 -12.81 -6.83
CA PHE A 62 22.12 -12.04 -8.05
C PHE A 62 20.79 -11.62 -8.70
N SER A 63 19.80 -12.52 -8.79
CA SER A 63 18.49 -12.23 -9.37
C SER A 63 17.77 -11.08 -8.65
N THR A 64 17.85 -11.05 -7.31
CA THR A 64 17.25 -9.98 -6.50
C THR A 64 17.93 -8.63 -6.79
N TRP A 65 19.27 -8.65 -6.85
CA TRP A 65 20.07 -7.47 -7.17
C TRP A 65 19.80 -6.96 -8.60
N ALA A 66 19.77 -7.88 -9.58
CA ALA A 66 19.53 -7.58 -10.98
C ALA A 66 18.15 -6.95 -11.20
N ILE A 67 17.08 -7.51 -10.62
CA ILE A 67 15.73 -6.95 -10.76
C ILE A 67 15.67 -5.51 -10.24
N LEU A 68 16.31 -5.20 -9.10
CA LEU A 68 16.33 -3.84 -8.55
C LEU A 68 17.04 -2.85 -9.49
N ASN A 69 18.13 -3.28 -10.13
CA ASN A 69 18.88 -2.48 -11.09
C ASN A 69 18.10 -2.27 -12.39
N ILE A 70 17.51 -3.33 -12.94
CA ILE A 70 16.64 -3.29 -14.13
C ILE A 70 15.49 -2.30 -13.91
N LYS A 71 14.77 -2.44 -12.77
CA LYS A 71 13.69 -1.53 -12.37
C LYS A 71 14.17 -0.07 -12.35
N THR A 72 15.31 0.19 -11.72
CA THR A 72 15.86 1.54 -11.58
C THR A 72 16.22 2.15 -12.93
N ALA A 73 16.86 1.39 -13.80
CA ALA A 73 17.24 1.82 -15.15
C ALA A 73 16.01 2.14 -16.01
N MET A 74 14.99 1.28 -16.00
CA MET A 74 13.72 1.52 -16.70
C MET A 74 13.05 2.82 -16.23
N PHE A 75 12.89 3.03 -14.92
CA PHE A 75 12.27 4.25 -14.39
C PHE A 75 13.09 5.50 -14.72
N LYS A 76 14.43 5.42 -14.72
CA LYS A 76 15.31 6.52 -15.11
C LYS A 76 15.05 6.93 -16.57
N THR A 77 14.92 5.97 -17.47
CA THR A 77 14.64 6.25 -18.89
C THR A 77 13.24 6.80 -19.11
N ILE A 78 12.21 6.24 -18.47
CA ILE A 78 10.83 6.75 -18.53
C ILE A 78 10.78 8.21 -18.05
N ARG A 79 11.46 8.53 -16.94
CA ARG A 79 11.55 9.91 -16.41
C ARG A 79 12.26 10.86 -17.37
N LYS A 80 13.36 10.42 -18.00
CA LYS A 80 14.08 11.20 -19.02
C LYS A 80 13.21 11.47 -20.24
N ASN A 81 12.52 10.47 -20.77
CA ASN A 81 11.61 10.62 -21.91
C ASN A 81 10.46 11.57 -21.61
N LYS A 82 9.88 11.51 -20.39
CA LYS A 82 8.87 12.49 -19.93
C LYS A 82 9.45 13.89 -19.74
N ALA A 83 10.72 14.05 -19.40
CA ALA A 83 11.39 15.35 -19.33
C ALA A 83 11.68 15.93 -20.71
N LEU A 84 12.07 15.10 -21.69
CA LEU A 84 12.32 15.50 -23.08
C LEU A 84 11.02 15.94 -23.79
N LYS A 85 9.92 15.19 -23.62
CA LYS A 85 8.59 15.57 -24.13
C LYS A 85 8.11 16.94 -23.62
N ARG A 86 8.57 17.37 -22.44
CA ARG A 86 8.25 18.69 -21.86
C ARG A 86 9.15 19.83 -22.37
N LYS A 87 10.29 19.54 -22.99
CA LYS A 87 11.29 20.54 -23.42
C LYS A 87 11.25 20.92 -24.91
N GLY A 88 10.52 20.17 -25.75
CA GLY A 88 10.16 20.51 -27.13
C GLY A 88 11.31 20.71 -28.14
N CYS A 89 11.66 19.69 -28.93
CA CYS A 89 11.89 19.77 -30.40
C CYS A 89 12.11 18.38 -31.06
N VAL A 90 11.22 18.08 -32.01
CA VAL A 90 11.10 17.17 -33.19
C VAL A 90 12.06 16.00 -33.51
N LEU A 91 11.48 14.81 -33.76
CA LEU A 91 11.60 13.95 -34.96
C LEU A 91 10.31 13.08 -35.04
N SER A 92 9.73 12.67 -36.17
CA SER A 92 9.14 13.36 -37.33
C SER A 92 7.91 12.53 -37.77
N LEU A 93 6.94 13.22 -38.38
CA LEU A 93 5.76 12.80 -39.16
C LEU A 93 5.31 11.32 -39.16
N ASP A 94 4.35 10.98 -38.30
CA ASP A 94 3.14 10.21 -38.66
C ASP A 94 2.14 10.31 -37.49
N ALA A 95 1.47 11.47 -37.43
CA ALA A 95 0.45 11.72 -36.44
C ALA A 95 -0.89 11.17 -36.92
N VAL A 96 -1.32 10.02 -36.39
CA VAL A 96 -2.76 9.79 -36.20
C VAL A 96 -3.12 10.12 -34.76
N ARG A 97 -3.56 11.38 -34.65
CA ARG A 97 -4.38 11.97 -33.60
C ARG A 97 -5.47 10.98 -33.16
N ASN A 98 -5.45 10.61 -31.89
CA ASN A 98 -6.66 10.51 -31.08
C ASN A 98 -6.29 10.76 -29.62
N GLY A 99 -6.78 11.89 -29.12
CA GLY A 99 -6.54 12.33 -27.76
C GLY A 99 -7.06 11.31 -26.76
N THR A 100 -6.35 11.17 -25.65
CA THR A 100 -6.97 10.79 -24.39
C THR A 100 -6.12 11.29 -23.24
N GLU A 101 -6.81 11.92 -22.31
CA GLU A 101 -6.35 12.66 -21.14
C GLU A 101 -5.37 11.88 -20.26
N PHE A 102 -4.56 12.63 -19.51
CA PHE A 102 -4.03 12.21 -18.22
C PHE A 102 -5.16 11.57 -17.38
N ARG A 103 -5.07 10.28 -17.06
CA ARG A 103 -6.10 9.59 -16.27
C ARG A 103 -5.57 9.28 -14.87
N LEU A 104 -6.46 9.34 -13.88
CA LEU A 104 -6.19 9.09 -12.46
C LEU A 104 -5.49 7.75 -12.15
N ILE A 105 -5.48 6.81 -13.09
CA ILE A 105 -4.75 5.55 -12.99
C ILE A 105 -3.23 5.72 -13.04
N ASP A 106 -2.72 6.80 -13.65
CA ASP A 106 -1.28 7.10 -13.78
C ASP A 106 -0.62 7.52 -12.45
N ALA A 107 -1.40 7.61 -11.36
CA ALA A 107 -1.00 8.08 -10.03
C ALA A 107 -1.18 7.02 -8.91
N ILE A 108 -1.52 5.77 -9.26
CA ILE A 108 -1.71 4.69 -8.29
C ILE A 108 -0.51 3.73 -8.40
N ASP A 109 0.45 3.85 -7.48
CA ASP A 109 1.42 2.77 -7.22
C ASP A 109 0.67 1.63 -6.53
N ASP A 110 0.53 0.49 -7.21
CA ASP A 110 -0.15 -0.69 -6.64
C ASP A 110 0.81 -1.44 -5.68
N GLU A 111 0.64 -1.20 -4.38
CA GLU A 111 1.43 -1.81 -3.29
C GLU A 111 1.32 -3.35 -3.24
N ARG A 112 0.29 -3.95 -3.86
CA ARG A 112 0.04 -5.41 -3.83
C ARG A 112 1.01 -6.21 -4.68
N ALA A 113 1.72 -5.56 -5.60
CA ALA A 113 2.69 -6.21 -6.47
C ALA A 113 3.93 -6.74 -5.72
N ILE A 114 4.17 -6.32 -4.48
CA ILE A 114 5.39 -6.67 -3.72
C ILE A 114 5.33 -8.10 -3.13
N GLN A 115 4.15 -8.65 -2.85
CA GLN A 115 4.02 -9.96 -2.18
C GLN A 115 4.28 -11.16 -3.12
N ASP A 116 3.95 -11.07 -4.41
CA ASP A 116 4.25 -12.12 -5.41
C ASP A 116 5.74 -12.23 -5.78
N PHE A 117 6.57 -11.34 -5.22
CA PHE A 117 7.96 -11.19 -5.62
C PHE A 117 8.80 -12.40 -5.22
N GLU A 118 8.70 -12.88 -3.97
CA GLU A 118 9.58 -13.95 -3.47
C GLU A 118 9.25 -15.32 -4.07
N GLU A 119 7.97 -15.65 -4.25
CA GLU A 119 7.53 -16.98 -4.71
C GLU A 119 7.83 -17.19 -6.21
N VAL A 120 7.69 -16.13 -7.02
CA VAL A 120 8.04 -16.16 -8.45
C VAL A 120 9.55 -16.08 -8.66
N LEU A 121 10.28 -15.29 -7.84
CA LEU A 121 11.74 -15.33 -7.84
C LEU A 121 12.27 -16.72 -7.50
N LEU A 122 11.63 -17.43 -6.56
CA LEU A 122 12.04 -18.78 -6.18
C LEU A 122 11.94 -19.73 -7.39
N LYS A 123 10.84 -19.70 -8.14
CA LYS A 123 10.66 -20.53 -9.35
C LYS A 123 11.68 -20.21 -10.45
N ILE A 124 11.85 -18.92 -10.79
CA ILE A 124 12.80 -18.50 -11.84
C ILE A 124 14.26 -18.84 -11.46
N CYS A 125 14.62 -18.72 -10.18
CA CYS A 125 15.96 -19.05 -9.70
C CYS A 125 16.23 -20.57 -9.63
N LEU A 126 15.18 -21.38 -9.41
CA LEU A 126 15.29 -22.83 -9.29
C LEU A 126 15.41 -23.54 -10.64
N GLU A 127 14.89 -22.96 -11.73
CA GLU A 127 14.84 -23.66 -13.02
C GLU A 127 16.09 -23.47 -13.89
N GLU A 128 16.75 -22.30 -13.95
CA GLU A 128 17.88 -22.12 -14.90
C GLU A 128 19.05 -21.21 -14.43
N GLY A 129 18.87 -20.34 -13.42
CA GLY A 129 19.81 -19.23 -13.16
C GLY A 129 20.77 -19.37 -11.96
N SER A 130 20.66 -20.40 -11.12
CA SER A 130 21.49 -20.50 -9.90
C SER A 130 22.93 -20.97 -10.15
N TYR A 131 23.22 -21.52 -11.33
CA TYR A 131 24.46 -22.24 -11.61
C TYR A 131 25.62 -21.35 -12.08
N ILE A 132 25.35 -20.14 -12.59
CA ILE A 132 26.39 -19.30 -13.22
C ILE A 132 27.03 -18.31 -12.22
N MET A 133 26.28 -17.85 -11.22
CA MET A 133 26.77 -16.86 -10.25
C MET A 133 26.89 -17.47 -8.85
N PRO A 134 28.03 -17.31 -8.16
CA PRO A 134 28.14 -17.75 -6.78
C PRO A 134 27.17 -16.92 -5.93
N THR A 135 26.12 -17.56 -5.46
CA THR A 135 25.22 -17.00 -4.45
C THR A 135 25.64 -17.56 -3.10
N LYS A 136 25.65 -16.73 -2.05
CA LYS A 136 25.58 -17.30 -0.70
C LYS A 136 24.29 -18.11 -0.65
N PRO A 137 24.32 -19.33 -0.07
CA PRO A 137 23.10 -20.11 0.07
C PRO A 137 22.06 -19.20 0.72
N ILE A 138 20.92 -19.05 0.04
CA ILE A 138 19.72 -18.46 0.62
C ILE A 138 19.64 -19.05 2.02
N ARG A 139 19.61 -18.21 3.06
CA ARG A 139 19.43 -18.67 4.44
C ARG A 139 18.21 -19.58 4.37
N LYS A 140 18.45 -20.91 4.39
CA LYS A 140 17.36 -21.87 4.22
C LYS A 140 16.38 -21.46 5.29
N GLN A 141 15.19 -21.02 4.89
CA GLN A 141 14.07 -21.10 5.81
C GLN A 141 14.09 -22.57 6.22
N VAL A 142 14.29 -22.80 7.52
CA VAL A 142 14.22 -24.13 8.11
C VAL A 142 13.01 -24.80 7.48
N PRO A 143 13.13 -26.02 6.91
CA PRO A 143 11.98 -26.67 6.32
C PRO A 143 10.91 -26.74 7.42
N ILE A 144 9.89 -25.90 7.29
CA ILE A 144 8.70 -26.02 8.10
C ILE A 144 8.12 -27.32 7.58
N ALA A 145 8.25 -28.39 8.38
CA ALA A 145 7.54 -29.65 8.16
C ALA A 145 6.12 -29.29 7.72
N PRO A 146 5.55 -29.93 6.67
CA PRO A 146 4.29 -29.49 6.07
C PRO A 146 3.32 -29.20 7.19
N ALA A 147 3.13 -27.90 7.47
CA ALA A 147 2.41 -27.51 8.66
C ALA A 147 1.02 -28.07 8.42
N ALA A 148 0.56 -28.93 9.33
CA ALA A 148 -0.84 -29.34 9.37
C ALA A 148 -1.68 -28.09 9.06
N PRO A 149 -2.70 -28.21 8.18
CA PRO A 149 -3.40 -27.06 7.60
C PRO A 149 -3.57 -26.02 8.69
N VAL A 150 -2.93 -24.86 8.51
CA VAL A 150 -2.87 -23.84 9.54
C VAL A 150 -4.31 -23.50 9.86
N HIS A 151 -4.81 -24.06 10.96
CA HIS A 151 -6.09 -23.69 11.51
C HIS A 151 -5.86 -22.29 12.08
N THR A 152 -5.95 -21.30 11.20
CA THR A 152 -6.16 -19.92 11.61
C THR A 152 -7.51 -19.91 12.29
N SER A 153 -7.51 -20.05 13.61
CA SER A 153 -8.65 -19.73 14.44
C SER A 153 -8.90 -18.23 14.27
N ILE A 154 -9.76 -17.91 13.31
CA ILE A 154 -10.23 -16.55 13.11
C ILE A 154 -11.05 -16.21 14.35
N ASP A 155 -10.54 -15.29 15.15
CA ASP A 155 -11.28 -14.77 16.29
C ASP A 155 -12.44 -13.92 15.78
N LEU A 156 -13.64 -14.52 15.80
CA LEU A 156 -14.87 -13.90 15.36
C LEU A 156 -15.31 -12.73 16.26
N SER A 157 -14.72 -12.57 17.46
CA SER A 157 -14.98 -11.41 18.33
C SER A 157 -14.56 -10.08 17.69
N SER A 158 -13.60 -10.13 16.76
CA SER A 158 -13.10 -8.96 16.03
C SER A 158 -13.99 -8.53 14.84
N PHE A 159 -14.99 -9.35 14.51
CA PHE A 159 -15.91 -9.15 13.40
C PHE A 159 -17.27 -8.65 13.92
N ILE A 160 -17.85 -7.71 13.18
CA ILE A 160 -19.21 -7.24 13.47
C ILE A 160 -20.17 -8.27 12.87
N VAL A 161 -20.87 -9.01 13.73
CA VAL A 161 -21.87 -9.98 13.30
C VAL A 161 -23.15 -9.24 12.89
N PHE A 162 -23.63 -9.47 11.68
CA PHE A 162 -24.94 -9.03 11.21
C PHE A 162 -25.88 -10.24 11.16
N ASN A 163 -26.98 -10.22 11.91
CA ASN A 163 -27.95 -11.30 12.06
C ASN A 163 -29.38 -10.76 12.10
N ALA A 164 -30.38 -11.65 12.12
CA ALA A 164 -31.79 -11.24 12.13
C ALA A 164 -32.17 -10.33 13.30
N SER A 165 -31.51 -10.47 14.45
CA SER A 165 -31.73 -9.64 15.65
C SER A 165 -31.17 -8.22 15.53
N ASN A 166 -30.19 -7.98 14.65
CA ASN A 166 -29.67 -6.63 14.37
C ASN A 166 -29.92 -6.11 12.95
N ALA A 167 -30.57 -6.90 12.09
CA ALA A 167 -31.03 -6.53 10.75
C ALA A 167 -32.07 -5.40 10.77
N ALA A 168 -32.83 -5.25 11.86
CA ALA A 168 -33.88 -4.26 12.04
C ALA A 168 -33.54 -3.18 13.08
N VAL A 169 -32.28 -3.07 13.54
CA VAL A 169 -31.91 -2.06 14.55
C VAL A 169 -32.15 -0.67 13.97
N ASN A 170 -33.16 0.00 14.53
CA ASN A 170 -33.48 1.37 14.20
C ASN A 170 -32.23 2.24 14.42
N SER A 171 -31.96 3.14 13.47
CA SER A 171 -30.86 4.12 13.47
C SER A 171 -30.68 4.91 14.79
N ARG A 172 -31.71 4.92 15.66
CA ARG A 172 -31.69 5.58 16.98
C ARG A 172 -30.86 4.85 18.04
N ASP A 173 -30.75 3.51 17.99
CA ASP A 173 -30.02 2.72 18.98
C ASP A 173 -28.58 2.39 18.55
N THR A 174 -28.16 2.89 17.38
CA THR A 174 -26.81 2.66 16.89
C THR A 174 -25.80 3.47 17.70
N VAL A 175 -24.94 2.78 18.46
CA VAL A 175 -23.79 3.38 19.15
C VAL A 175 -22.75 3.72 18.09
N ALA A 176 -22.63 5.01 17.77
CA ALA A 176 -21.78 5.43 16.65
C ALA A 176 -21.15 6.81 16.87
N ILE A 177 -19.94 6.96 16.33
CA ILE A 177 -19.21 8.22 16.23
C ILE A 177 -19.21 8.62 14.76
N GLY A 178 -19.86 9.73 14.43
CA GLY A 178 -19.91 10.28 13.08
C GLY A 178 -18.92 11.42 12.90
N VAL A 179 -18.29 11.51 11.74
CA VAL A 179 -17.47 12.68 11.36
C VAL A 179 -18.01 13.27 10.06
N THR A 180 -18.39 14.55 10.09
CA THR A 180 -18.95 15.24 8.93
C THR A 180 -17.87 15.90 8.08
N LYS A 181 -18.23 16.25 6.83
CA LYS A 181 -17.41 17.11 5.96
C LYS A 181 -17.10 18.48 6.57
N THR A 182 -17.93 18.97 7.49
CA THR A 182 -17.83 20.29 8.10
C THR A 182 -16.94 20.33 9.34
N GLY A 183 -16.30 19.23 9.73
CA GLY A 183 -15.48 19.17 10.95
C GLY A 183 -16.27 18.85 12.22
N LYS A 184 -17.54 18.43 12.12
CA LYS A 184 -18.32 18.07 13.30
C LYS A 184 -18.17 16.58 13.58
N VAL A 185 -17.84 16.25 14.82
CA VAL A 185 -17.85 14.90 15.35
C VAL A 185 -19.13 14.72 16.17
N THR A 186 -20.01 13.83 15.73
CA THR A 186 -21.31 13.57 16.34
C THR A 186 -21.27 12.26 17.12
N LEU A 187 -21.60 12.32 18.40
CA LEU A 187 -21.73 11.16 19.28
C LEU A 187 -23.23 10.81 19.40
N SER A 188 -23.59 9.55 19.17
CA SER A 188 -24.97 9.10 19.30
C SER A 188 -25.47 9.24 20.75
N ALA A 189 -26.79 9.11 20.96
CA ALA A 189 -27.39 9.29 22.28
C ALA A 189 -26.79 8.36 23.36
N ALA A 190 -26.51 7.11 23.01
CA ALA A 190 -25.89 6.13 23.91
C ALA A 190 -24.49 6.57 24.38
N ILE A 191 -23.66 7.11 23.48
CA ILE A 191 -22.35 7.66 23.82
C ILE A 191 -22.51 8.96 24.60
N GLY A 192 -23.42 9.83 24.15
CA GLY A 192 -23.66 11.14 24.77
C GLY A 192 -24.25 11.06 26.18
N ALA A 193 -24.87 9.95 26.57
CA ALA A 193 -25.34 9.71 27.93
C ALA A 193 -24.20 9.60 28.95
N ARG A 194 -23.01 9.18 28.51
CA ARG A 194 -21.81 9.06 29.36
C ARG A 194 -21.07 10.37 29.59
N TYR A 195 -21.34 11.40 28.78
CA TYR A 195 -20.62 12.67 28.82
C TYR A 195 -21.57 13.85 29.04
N GLN A 196 -21.23 14.77 29.93
CA GLN A 196 -22.02 15.98 30.16
C GLN A 196 -21.68 17.09 29.15
N ALA A 197 -22.64 17.96 28.86
CA ALA A 197 -22.38 19.10 28.00
C ALA A 197 -21.38 20.05 28.70
N GLY A 198 -20.32 20.45 28.00
CA GLY A 198 -19.24 21.27 28.56
C GLY A 198 -17.99 20.48 28.96
N GLU A 199 -18.09 19.15 29.08
CA GLU A 199 -16.92 18.29 29.30
C GLU A 199 -15.98 18.28 28.10
N THR A 200 -14.70 18.15 28.39
CA THR A 200 -13.62 18.10 27.41
C THR A 200 -13.32 16.65 27.03
N LEU A 201 -13.42 16.36 25.73
CA LEU A 201 -13.20 15.04 25.16
C LEU A 201 -12.04 15.07 24.18
N GLU A 202 -11.14 14.11 24.27
CA GLU A 202 -10.15 13.89 23.22
C GLU A 202 -10.65 12.88 22.20
N VAL A 203 -10.27 13.10 20.94
CA VAL A 203 -10.60 12.20 19.83
C VAL A 203 -9.30 11.72 19.23
N LEU A 204 -9.05 10.43 19.37
CA LEU A 204 -7.88 9.75 18.84
C LEU A 204 -8.28 8.99 17.58
N ILE A 205 -7.41 8.98 16.58
CA ILE A 205 -7.63 8.21 15.35
C ILE A 205 -6.34 7.50 14.97
N ASN A 206 -6.44 6.24 14.56
CA ASN A 206 -5.27 5.49 14.12
C ASN A 206 -4.76 5.99 12.74
N LYS A 207 -3.53 5.62 12.37
CA LYS A 207 -2.87 6.12 11.15
C LYS A 207 -3.60 5.80 9.83
N THR A 208 -4.42 4.74 9.85
CA THR A 208 -5.23 4.27 8.73
C THR A 208 -6.65 4.82 8.73
N ALA A 209 -7.05 5.59 9.75
CA ALA A 209 -8.39 6.14 9.92
C ALA A 209 -9.52 5.07 9.92
N ASN A 210 -9.21 3.86 10.39
CA ASN A 210 -10.16 2.76 10.54
C ASN A 210 -10.66 2.59 11.99
N ILE A 211 -9.91 3.12 12.96
CA ILE A 211 -10.26 3.08 14.39
C ILE A 211 -10.23 4.49 14.94
N ILE A 212 -11.31 4.88 15.62
CA ILE A 212 -11.45 6.14 16.35
C ILE A 212 -11.67 5.83 17.83
N VAL A 213 -11.15 6.66 18.73
CA VAL A 213 -11.41 6.55 20.17
C VAL A 213 -11.83 7.90 20.71
N VAL A 214 -12.87 7.92 21.54
CA VAL A 214 -13.37 9.12 22.21
C VAL A 214 -13.42 8.88 23.70
N ARG A 215 -12.69 9.69 24.47
CA ARG A 215 -12.62 9.61 25.94
C ARG A 215 -12.49 10.99 26.57
N GLN A 216 -12.71 11.07 27.87
CA GLN A 216 -12.52 12.29 28.66
C GLN A 216 -11.04 12.66 28.76
N SER A 217 -10.73 13.95 28.67
CA SER A 217 -9.37 14.47 28.78
C SER A 217 -9.38 15.93 29.18
N GLU A 218 -8.50 16.35 30.09
CA GLU A 218 -8.41 17.74 30.57
C GLU A 218 -8.07 18.73 29.44
N ASN A 219 -7.25 18.29 28.48
CA ASN A 219 -6.84 19.08 27.31
C ASN A 219 -7.72 18.80 26.07
N GLY A 220 -8.90 18.20 26.29
CA GLY A 220 -9.82 17.80 25.23
C GLY A 220 -10.63 18.95 24.61
N ILE A 221 -11.39 18.62 23.58
CA ILE A 221 -12.33 19.51 22.91
C ILE A 221 -13.64 19.51 23.69
N LYS A 222 -14.13 20.70 24.07
CA LYS A 222 -15.43 20.83 24.75
C LYS A 222 -16.56 20.29 23.87
N CYS A 223 -17.33 19.35 24.41
CA CYS A 223 -18.51 18.82 23.75
C CYS A 223 -19.77 19.65 24.10
N ARG A 224 -20.72 19.72 23.17
CA ARG A 224 -22.02 20.39 23.33
C ARG A 224 -23.16 19.44 22.97
N THR A 225 -24.39 19.80 23.29
CA THR A 225 -25.56 19.04 22.86
C THR A 225 -25.73 19.11 21.33
N ASN A 226 -26.15 18.01 20.71
CA ASN A 226 -26.33 17.93 19.26
C ASN A 226 -27.61 18.67 18.76
N GLY A 227 -28.49 19.08 19.68
CA GLY A 227 -29.74 19.77 19.42
C GLY A 227 -30.55 19.98 20.70
N LYS A 228 -31.65 20.73 20.62
CA LYS A 228 -32.57 20.94 21.74
C LYS A 228 -33.17 19.60 22.18
N ASN A 229 -33.14 19.30 23.48
CA ASN A 229 -33.65 18.05 24.08
C ASN A 229 -33.03 16.75 23.54
N THR A 230 -31.76 16.77 23.13
CA THR A 230 -31.03 15.56 22.68
C THR A 230 -29.98 15.12 23.68
N ILE A 231 -29.86 13.81 23.90
CA ILE A 231 -28.81 13.20 24.73
C ILE A 231 -27.49 13.10 23.95
N GLY A 232 -27.55 13.09 22.61
CA GLY A 232 -26.36 13.08 21.75
C GLY A 232 -25.45 14.29 22.00
N ARG A 233 -24.16 14.09 21.77
CA ARG A 233 -23.14 15.12 21.91
C ARG A 233 -22.49 15.42 20.58
N ILE A 234 -21.95 16.62 20.46
CA ILE A 234 -21.21 17.05 19.27
C ILE A 234 -20.01 17.87 19.69
N LEU A 235 -18.91 17.72 18.97
CA LEU A 235 -17.72 18.53 19.12
C LEU A 235 -17.19 18.91 17.72
N SER A 236 -16.41 19.97 17.65
CA SER A 236 -15.91 20.51 16.38
C SER A 236 -14.40 20.30 16.30
N CYS A 237 -13.93 19.50 15.33
CA CYS A 237 -12.53 19.25 15.05
C CYS A 237 -12.28 19.25 13.54
N ARG A 238 -11.84 20.38 12.99
CA ARG A 238 -11.54 20.51 11.55
C ARG A 238 -10.27 19.74 11.16
N ALA A 239 -9.30 19.65 12.08
CA ALA A 239 -8.07 18.89 11.88
C ALA A 239 -8.35 17.41 11.59
N LEU A 240 -9.33 16.81 12.29
CA LEU A 240 -9.74 15.43 12.07
C LEU A 240 -10.31 15.19 10.67
N THR A 241 -11.18 16.08 10.19
CA THR A 241 -11.73 16.01 8.82
C THR A 241 -10.63 16.15 7.77
N ASN A 242 -9.70 17.09 7.95
CA ASN A 242 -8.56 17.25 7.03
C ASN A 242 -7.67 16.00 7.02
N TYR A 243 -7.43 15.40 8.19
CA TYR A 243 -6.66 14.17 8.31
C TYR A 243 -7.32 13.00 7.56
N ILE A 244 -8.62 12.78 7.78
CA ILE A 244 -9.38 11.72 7.11
C ILE A 244 -9.46 11.98 5.59
N GLY A 245 -9.70 13.22 5.16
CA GLY A 245 -9.73 13.60 3.76
C GLY A 245 -8.38 13.37 3.06
N GLY A 246 -7.26 13.62 3.74
CA GLY A 246 -5.92 13.33 3.24
C GLY A 246 -5.65 11.84 3.00
N LYS A 247 -6.45 10.94 3.58
CA LYS A 247 -6.39 9.49 3.37
C LYS A 247 -7.27 9.00 2.21
N LYS A 248 -7.84 9.91 1.41
CA LYS A 248 -8.79 9.59 0.32
C LYS A 248 -10.03 8.82 0.82
N ILE A 249 -10.46 9.07 2.06
CA ILE A 249 -11.67 8.48 2.64
C ILE A 249 -12.82 9.48 2.47
N ASP A 250 -13.92 9.03 1.87
CA ASP A 250 -15.11 9.85 1.71
C ASP A 250 -15.79 10.14 3.05
N LEU A 251 -16.12 11.42 3.25
CA LEU A 251 -16.92 11.91 4.37
C LEU A 251 -18.35 12.19 3.88
N PRO A 252 -19.40 12.15 4.72
CA PRO A 252 -19.37 11.83 6.15
C PRO A 252 -19.13 10.34 6.38
N ILE A 253 -18.47 10.04 7.49
CA ILE A 253 -18.14 8.66 7.89
C ILE A 253 -18.74 8.37 9.25
N ARG A 254 -19.06 7.10 9.51
CA ARG A 254 -19.53 6.63 10.82
C ARG A 254 -18.66 5.48 11.27
N PHE A 255 -18.30 5.50 12.54
CA PHE A 255 -17.62 4.42 13.23
C PHE A 255 -18.61 3.80 14.21
N ARG A 256 -18.89 2.50 14.08
CA ARG A 256 -19.68 1.78 15.08
C ARG A 256 -18.81 1.60 16.31
N ALA A 257 -19.32 2.02 17.46
CA ALA A 257 -18.52 2.15 18.67
C ALA A 257 -19.02 1.30 19.82
N GLU A 258 -18.09 0.88 20.66
CA GLU A 258 -18.32 0.14 21.89
C GLU A 258 -17.47 0.75 23.02
N TRP A 259 -17.92 0.62 24.27
CA TRP A 259 -17.14 1.07 25.42
C TRP A 259 -16.03 0.05 25.72
N ASP A 260 -14.82 0.54 25.91
CA ASP A 260 -13.66 -0.27 26.28
C ASP A 260 -13.07 0.27 27.59
N ASP A 261 -13.03 -0.58 28.61
CA ASP A 261 -12.56 -0.26 29.96
C ASP A 261 -11.04 -0.02 30.01
N SER A 262 -10.26 -0.62 29.10
CA SER A 262 -8.81 -0.48 29.08
C SER A 262 -8.37 0.92 28.67
N VAL A 263 -9.08 1.53 27.72
CA VAL A 263 -8.84 2.90 27.25
C VAL A 263 -9.74 3.93 27.94
N GLN A 264 -10.66 3.46 28.80
CA GLN A 264 -11.70 4.26 29.47
C GLN A 264 -12.45 5.17 28.48
N GLY A 265 -12.91 4.59 27.37
CA GLY A 265 -13.46 5.35 26.27
C GLY A 265 -14.25 4.52 25.27
N PHE A 266 -14.92 5.22 24.36
CA PHE A 266 -15.62 4.58 23.25
C PHE A 266 -14.66 4.37 22.08
N VAL A 267 -14.49 3.12 21.67
CA VAL A 267 -13.69 2.70 20.52
C VAL A 267 -14.62 2.42 19.36
N GLY A 268 -14.48 3.19 18.29
CA GLY A 268 -15.23 3.06 17.05
C GLY A 268 -14.43 2.41 15.94
N LYS A 269 -15.00 1.42 15.27
CA LYS A 269 -14.47 0.82 14.03
C LYS A 269 -15.31 1.26 12.84
N ARG A 270 -14.64 1.62 11.75
CA ARG A 270 -15.29 1.97 10.48
C ARG A 270 -16.03 0.78 9.88
#